data_AF-A0A944U1P2-F1
#
_entry.id   AF-A0A944U1P2-F1
#
_cell.length_a   1.000
_cell.length_b   1.000
_cell.length_c   1.000
_cell.angle_alpha   90.00
_cell.angle_beta   90.00
_cell.angle_gamma   90.00
#
_symmetry.space_group_name_H-M   'P 1'
#
loop_
_entity.id
_entity.type
_entity.pdbx_description
1 polymer ?
#
loop_
_entity_poly.entity_id
_entity_poly.type
_entity_poly.pdbx_seq_one_letter_code
_entity_poly.pdbx_strand_id
1 'polypeptide(L)'
;MFNKDYMPNYGKNLKNFLACWRRDLNAPKLRFYVGELCTKTIWGMDLRPRMYAISLGQKAVTQTDPLAEYIPTSHVGVEIGGGVGLHYHYGTLGQLQHGENYADAYLRTISKAKEVSRPLKKWPYRKGSPIRLFIMTGHRNMEGERAFVQELAGLEDGKVLLQDNPKIAFRYSLGGGFRESNSWEPLGLTGHYDNFGPELSFGQTLQTKESGNIAIAKFTHSGSQIIDWTPVGSMAESRNIYTKFITFVRESIDDLQGRGHQVDLAGIFYHLGENDMSFHPYRKEAAERLQTIIAQSRKDLTLPKLKWFVSQQPPTDDKRVNSLDVVADVTAAAAADASFFHIKAFDLPPQEKKLVITTEGIVRLGELIARGYLESK
;
A
#
# COMPACT_ATOMS: atom_id res chain seq x y z
N MET A 1 18.05 -19.70 6.78
CA MET A 1 18.31 -18.53 5.91
C MET A 1 19.75 -18.01 5.96
N PHE A 2 20.48 -18.15 7.07
CA PHE A 2 21.87 -17.68 7.18
C PHE A 2 22.90 -18.70 6.67
N ASN A 3 22.51 -19.97 6.59
CA ASN A 3 23.30 -20.99 5.92
C ASN A 3 23.15 -20.84 4.39
N LYS A 4 24.31 -20.80 3.70
CA LYS A 4 24.43 -20.59 2.26
C LYS A 4 23.64 -21.64 1.45
N ASP A 5 23.60 -22.88 1.92
CA ASP A 5 23.00 -24.00 1.19
C ASP A 5 21.48 -24.07 1.40
N TYR A 6 20.94 -23.42 2.43
CA TYR A 6 19.52 -23.53 2.76
C TYR A 6 18.63 -22.72 1.82
N MET A 7 19.11 -21.58 1.30
CA MET A 7 18.29 -20.75 0.40
C MET A 7 18.07 -21.41 -0.97
N PRO A 8 19.12 -21.90 -1.67
CA PRO A 8 18.94 -22.58 -2.95
C PRO A 8 18.07 -23.85 -2.84
N ASN A 9 18.13 -24.53 -1.69
CA ASN A 9 17.37 -25.76 -1.45
C ASN A 9 15.96 -25.53 -0.89
N TYR A 10 15.57 -24.29 -0.56
CA TYR A 10 14.30 -24.04 0.14
C TYR A 10 13.08 -24.58 -0.63
N GLY A 11 12.94 -24.26 -1.91
CA GLY A 11 11.83 -24.73 -2.74
C GLY A 11 11.80 -26.26 -2.88
N LYS A 12 12.97 -26.88 -3.10
CA LYS A 12 13.09 -28.35 -3.15
C LYS A 12 12.65 -29.00 -1.84
N ASN A 13 13.08 -28.45 -0.72
CA ASN A 13 12.74 -28.96 0.61
C ASN A 13 11.25 -28.75 0.91
N LEU A 14 10.67 -27.61 0.54
CA LEU A 14 9.24 -27.36 0.69
C LEU A 14 8.40 -28.33 -0.14
N LYS A 15 8.78 -28.59 -1.40
CA LYS A 15 8.11 -29.62 -2.23
C LYS A 15 8.15 -31.01 -1.60
N ASN A 16 9.32 -31.42 -1.12
CA ASN A 16 9.49 -32.70 -0.44
C ASN A 16 8.65 -32.77 0.85
N PHE A 17 8.59 -31.67 1.61
CA PHE A 17 7.77 -31.56 2.81
C PHE A 17 6.29 -31.79 2.50
N LEU A 18 5.73 -31.13 1.46
CA LEU A 18 4.32 -31.32 1.08
C LEU A 18 4.05 -32.78 0.69
N ALA A 19 4.95 -33.40 -0.07
CA ALA A 19 4.83 -34.79 -0.51
C ALA A 19 4.89 -35.79 0.66
N CYS A 20 5.81 -35.58 1.62
CA CYS A 20 5.92 -36.42 2.81
C CYS A 20 4.63 -36.37 3.62
N TRP A 21 4.07 -35.20 3.90
CA TRP A 21 2.82 -35.08 4.65
C TRP A 21 1.65 -35.81 3.97
N ARG A 22 1.52 -35.70 2.64
CA ARG A 22 0.48 -36.42 1.89
C ARG A 22 0.66 -37.94 1.98
N ARG A 23 1.89 -38.43 1.87
CA ARG A 23 2.22 -39.86 1.99
C ARG A 23 1.96 -40.36 3.41
N ASP A 24 2.54 -39.69 4.40
CA ASP A 24 2.57 -40.15 5.79
C ASP A 24 1.18 -40.08 6.45
N LEU A 25 0.33 -39.14 6.03
CA LEU A 25 -1.09 -39.07 6.45
C LEU A 25 -2.06 -39.85 5.56
N ASN A 26 -1.57 -40.52 4.50
CA ASN A 26 -2.40 -41.15 3.46
C ASN A 26 -3.49 -40.19 2.89
N ALA A 27 -3.10 -38.93 2.68
CA ALA A 27 -3.99 -37.85 2.27
C ALA A 27 -3.50 -37.20 0.96
N PRO A 28 -3.64 -37.87 -0.21
CA PRO A 28 -3.09 -37.38 -1.48
C PRO A 28 -3.68 -36.06 -1.95
N LYS A 29 -4.88 -35.71 -1.45
CA LYS A 29 -5.57 -34.45 -1.75
C LYS A 29 -5.38 -33.37 -0.70
N LEU A 30 -4.48 -33.57 0.28
CA LEU A 30 -4.19 -32.58 1.31
C LEU A 30 -3.68 -31.29 0.66
N ARG A 31 -4.36 -30.19 0.98
CA ARG A 31 -4.00 -28.85 0.53
C ARG A 31 -3.03 -28.19 1.48
N PHE A 32 -2.19 -27.33 0.94
CA PHE A 32 -1.24 -26.50 1.68
C PHE A 32 -1.46 -25.03 1.36
N TYR A 33 -1.41 -24.19 2.39
CA TYR A 33 -1.48 -22.75 2.26
C TYR A 33 -0.17 -22.19 2.80
N VAL A 34 0.69 -21.69 1.90
CA VAL A 34 2.07 -21.28 2.21
C VAL A 34 2.12 -19.77 2.32
N GLY A 35 2.21 -19.27 3.55
CA GLY A 35 2.32 -17.83 3.82
C GLY A 35 3.62 -17.21 3.31
N GLU A 36 3.48 -16.02 2.71
CA GLU A 36 4.59 -15.13 2.42
C GLU A 36 5.39 -14.78 3.68
N LEU A 37 6.70 -14.62 3.50
CA LEU A 37 7.56 -14.09 4.55
C LEU A 37 7.46 -12.57 4.67
N CYS A 38 7.34 -12.06 5.89
CA CYS A 38 7.30 -10.64 6.16
C CYS A 38 8.59 -9.93 5.72
N THR A 39 8.47 -8.95 4.82
CA THR A 39 9.60 -8.09 4.38
C THR A 39 9.50 -6.65 4.88
N LYS A 40 8.51 -6.34 5.71
CA LYS A 40 8.19 -4.94 6.09
C LYS A 40 9.15 -4.35 7.12
N THR A 41 9.79 -5.20 7.91
CA THR A 41 10.64 -4.77 9.02
C THR A 41 12.02 -4.33 8.52
N ILE A 42 12.77 -3.58 9.34
CA ILE A 42 14.19 -3.25 9.07
C ILE A 42 14.98 -4.50 8.71
N TRP A 43 14.70 -5.58 9.40
CA TRP A 43 15.31 -6.87 9.16
C TRP A 43 14.96 -7.45 7.77
N GLY A 44 13.71 -7.31 7.33
CA GLY A 44 13.30 -7.68 5.97
C GLY A 44 13.97 -6.83 4.89
N MET A 45 14.28 -5.56 5.19
CA MET A 45 15.04 -4.67 4.31
C MET A 45 16.53 -5.05 4.25
N ASP A 46 17.14 -5.32 5.40
CA ASP A 46 18.56 -5.69 5.53
C ASP A 46 18.86 -7.05 4.88
N LEU A 47 17.93 -8.00 4.97
CA LEU A 47 18.09 -9.35 4.42
C LEU A 47 17.26 -9.58 3.16
N ARG A 48 16.90 -8.49 2.47
CA ARG A 48 16.11 -8.49 1.24
C ARG A 48 16.54 -9.56 0.22
N PRO A 49 17.84 -9.77 -0.11
CA PRO A 49 18.23 -10.82 -1.06
C PRO A 49 17.88 -12.23 -0.59
N ARG A 50 18.00 -12.50 0.72
CA ARG A 50 17.70 -13.81 1.32
C ARG A 50 16.19 -14.06 1.35
N MET A 51 15.43 -13.04 1.74
CA MET A 51 13.96 -13.08 1.74
C MET A 51 13.42 -13.29 0.32
N TYR A 52 14.05 -12.66 -0.67
CA TYR A 52 13.71 -12.87 -2.07
C TYR A 52 13.99 -14.30 -2.55
N ALA A 53 15.18 -14.84 -2.26
CA ALA A 53 15.51 -16.22 -2.63
C ALA A 53 14.52 -17.24 -2.04
N ILE A 54 14.10 -17.04 -0.78
CA ILE A 54 13.10 -17.90 -0.15
C ILE A 54 11.71 -17.73 -0.81
N SER A 55 11.29 -16.51 -1.10
CA SER A 55 9.99 -16.26 -1.73
C SER A 55 9.90 -16.86 -3.13
N LEU A 56 10.99 -16.86 -3.91
CA LEU A 56 11.06 -17.58 -5.18
C LEU A 56 10.84 -19.08 -4.99
N GLY A 57 11.43 -19.68 -3.96
CA GLY A 57 11.20 -21.08 -3.61
C GLY A 57 9.74 -21.38 -3.21
N GLN A 58 9.11 -20.51 -2.41
CA GLN A 58 7.69 -20.63 -2.04
C GLN A 58 6.79 -20.56 -3.28
N LYS A 59 7.02 -19.56 -4.15
CA LYS A 59 6.26 -19.36 -5.39
C LYS A 59 6.44 -20.52 -6.37
N ALA A 60 7.66 -21.01 -6.57
CA ALA A 60 7.91 -22.14 -7.47
C ALA A 60 7.14 -23.40 -7.07
N VAL A 61 7.04 -23.71 -5.77
CA VAL A 61 6.27 -24.88 -5.30
C VAL A 61 4.77 -24.65 -5.49
N THR A 62 4.25 -23.51 -5.06
CA THR A 62 2.82 -23.19 -5.11
C THR A 62 2.29 -22.96 -6.53
N GLN A 63 3.15 -22.57 -7.48
CA GLN A 63 2.80 -22.47 -8.90
C GLN A 63 2.73 -23.83 -9.60
N THR A 64 3.42 -24.85 -9.08
CA THR A 64 3.51 -26.17 -9.73
C THR A 64 2.64 -27.24 -9.06
N ASP A 65 2.29 -27.07 -7.78
CA ASP A 65 1.40 -27.97 -7.06
C ASP A 65 -0.02 -27.37 -7.00
N PRO A 66 -1.02 -27.96 -7.69
CA PRO A 66 -2.39 -27.40 -7.77
C PRO A 66 -3.16 -27.47 -6.44
N LEU A 67 -2.59 -28.14 -5.43
CA LEU A 67 -3.13 -28.22 -4.08
C LEU A 67 -2.30 -27.38 -3.09
N ALA A 68 -1.36 -26.56 -3.56
CA ALA A 68 -0.63 -25.60 -2.75
C ALA A 68 -0.91 -24.17 -3.21
N GLU A 69 -1.27 -23.28 -2.28
CA GLU A 69 -1.55 -21.86 -2.57
C GLU A 69 -0.53 -20.97 -1.85
N TYR A 70 -0.03 -19.93 -2.54
CA TYR A 70 0.78 -18.89 -1.92
C TYR A 70 -0.12 -17.83 -1.31
N ILE A 71 0.02 -17.57 -0.02
CA ILE A 71 -0.81 -16.60 0.70
C ILE A 71 0.01 -15.31 0.90
N PRO A 72 -0.31 -14.20 0.20
CA PRO A 72 0.37 -12.94 0.40
C PRO A 72 0.17 -12.42 1.82
N THR A 73 1.18 -11.75 2.36
CA THR A 73 1.16 -11.18 3.71
C THR A 73 1.74 -9.77 3.74
N SER A 74 2.04 -9.21 2.57
CA SER A 74 2.50 -7.84 2.35
C SER A 74 1.51 -6.77 2.84
N HIS A 75 0.26 -7.09 3.14
CA HIS A 75 -0.73 -6.18 3.71
C HIS A 75 -0.90 -6.36 5.22
N VAL A 76 -0.43 -7.49 5.77
CA VAL A 76 -0.58 -7.82 7.19
C VAL A 76 0.21 -6.87 8.08
N GLY A 77 -0.41 -6.41 9.15
CA GLY A 77 0.17 -5.54 10.15
C GLY A 77 1.34 -6.18 10.87
N VAL A 78 2.37 -5.37 11.12
CA VAL A 78 3.55 -5.82 11.87
C VAL A 78 3.75 -4.95 13.09
N GLU A 79 4.17 -5.58 14.18
CA GLU A 79 4.57 -4.89 15.38
C GLU A 79 6.04 -4.50 15.29
N ILE A 80 6.31 -3.22 15.51
CA ILE A 80 7.68 -2.70 15.53
C ILE A 80 8.11 -2.64 16.99
N GLY A 81 8.66 -3.75 17.47
CA GLY A 81 9.24 -3.83 18.81
C GLY A 81 10.49 -2.97 18.94
N GLY A 82 10.71 -2.37 20.12
CA GLY A 82 11.99 -1.74 20.48
C GLY A 82 12.89 -2.72 21.22
N GLY A 83 14.18 -2.76 20.86
CA GLY A 83 15.23 -3.46 21.62
C GLY A 83 15.53 -4.89 21.15
N VAL A 84 16.81 -5.11 20.80
CA VAL A 84 17.57 -6.38 20.75
C VAL A 84 16.80 -7.71 20.64
N GLY A 85 16.95 -8.37 19.48
CA GLY A 85 16.85 -9.83 19.35
C GLY A 85 15.60 -10.35 18.66
N LEU A 86 15.80 -10.87 17.43
CA LEU A 86 14.85 -11.64 16.61
C LEU A 86 13.49 -10.96 16.26
N HIS A 87 13.54 -9.88 15.47
CA HIS A 87 12.37 -9.22 14.84
C HIS A 87 11.77 -10.00 13.65
N TYR A 88 11.21 -11.20 13.90
CA TYR A 88 10.67 -12.09 12.84
C TYR A 88 9.16 -12.32 12.93
N HIS A 89 8.48 -11.75 13.93
CA HIS A 89 7.14 -12.18 14.25
C HIS A 89 6.12 -11.10 13.99
N TYR A 90 4.99 -11.53 13.44
CA TYR A 90 3.76 -10.78 13.53
C TYR A 90 3.39 -10.66 15.01
N GLY A 91 3.16 -9.43 15.48
CA GLY A 91 2.51 -9.19 16.76
C GLY A 91 1.05 -9.61 16.70
N THR A 92 0.30 -9.43 17.79
CA THR A 92 -1.10 -9.92 17.91
C THR A 92 -1.97 -9.54 16.70
N LEU A 93 -1.93 -8.28 16.27
CA LEU A 93 -2.68 -7.82 15.10
C LEU A 93 -2.34 -8.62 13.85
N GLY A 94 -1.04 -8.78 13.57
CA GLY A 94 -0.59 -9.49 12.38
C GLY A 94 -0.90 -10.98 12.43
N GLN A 95 -0.89 -11.61 13.62
CA GLN A 95 -1.25 -13.02 13.77
C GLN A 95 -2.73 -13.27 13.49
N LEU A 96 -3.61 -12.39 13.96
CA LEU A 96 -5.04 -12.45 13.68
C LEU A 96 -5.30 -12.31 12.17
N GLN A 97 -4.69 -11.30 11.55
CA GLN A 97 -4.79 -11.04 10.11
C GLN A 97 -4.20 -12.18 9.27
N HIS A 98 -3.13 -12.84 9.74
CA HIS A 98 -2.64 -14.09 9.15
C HIS A 98 -3.72 -15.15 9.13
N GLY A 99 -4.35 -15.41 10.28
CA GLY A 99 -5.45 -16.37 10.40
C GLY A 99 -6.60 -16.07 9.46
N GLU A 100 -6.98 -14.80 9.33
CA GLU A 100 -8.02 -14.34 8.39
C GLU A 100 -7.64 -14.63 6.94
N ASN A 101 -6.40 -14.35 6.50
CA ASN A 101 -5.96 -14.65 5.13
C ASN A 101 -6.00 -16.15 4.81
N TYR A 102 -5.57 -17.00 5.75
CA TYR A 102 -5.63 -18.45 5.56
C TYR A 102 -7.08 -18.96 5.53
N ALA A 103 -7.93 -18.43 6.42
CA ALA A 103 -9.34 -18.77 6.43
C ALA A 103 -10.03 -18.36 5.12
N ASP A 104 -9.75 -17.16 4.62
CA ASP A 104 -10.27 -16.66 3.35
C ASP A 104 -9.83 -17.54 2.16
N ALA A 105 -8.54 -17.90 2.09
CA ALA A 105 -8.03 -18.81 1.06
C ALA A 105 -8.68 -20.20 1.10
N TYR A 106 -8.85 -20.75 2.30
CA TYR A 106 -9.57 -22.01 2.49
C TYR A 106 -11.04 -21.89 2.10
N LEU A 107 -11.74 -20.83 2.51
CA LEU A 107 -13.14 -20.59 2.18
C LEU A 107 -13.36 -20.41 0.68
N ARG A 108 -12.46 -19.73 -0.04
CA ARG A 108 -12.50 -19.65 -1.52
C ARG A 108 -12.42 -21.04 -2.14
N THR A 109 -11.52 -21.87 -1.64
CA THR A 109 -11.30 -23.24 -2.15
C THR A 109 -12.55 -24.11 -2.07
N ILE A 110 -13.40 -23.89 -1.06
CA ILE A 110 -14.64 -24.65 -0.87
C ILE A 110 -15.90 -23.86 -1.29
N SER A 111 -15.72 -22.79 -2.07
CA SER A 111 -16.81 -21.93 -2.58
C SER A 111 -17.71 -21.34 -1.47
N LYS A 112 -17.11 -21.01 -0.32
CA LYS A 112 -17.77 -20.35 0.82
C LYS A 112 -17.23 -18.96 1.14
N ALA A 113 -16.28 -18.46 0.35
CA ALA A 113 -15.82 -17.08 0.50
C ALA A 113 -16.97 -16.11 0.22
N LYS A 114 -17.06 -15.05 1.03
CA LYS A 114 -18.04 -13.98 0.85
C LYS A 114 -17.40 -12.88 0.02
N GLU A 115 -17.93 -12.62 -1.16
CA GLU A 115 -17.57 -11.43 -1.93
C GLU A 115 -18.46 -10.26 -1.52
N VAL A 116 -17.83 -9.17 -1.06
CA VAL A 116 -18.54 -7.91 -0.77
C VAL A 116 -18.43 -7.03 -2.00
N SER A 117 -19.52 -6.95 -2.77
CA SER A 117 -19.64 -6.06 -3.93
C SER A 117 -20.32 -4.76 -3.52
N ARG A 118 -19.70 -3.61 -3.83
CA ARG A 118 -20.24 -2.27 -3.57
C ARG A 118 -20.33 -1.45 -4.86
N PRO A 119 -21.08 -1.90 -5.89
CA PRO A 119 -21.10 -1.20 -7.17
C PRO A 119 -21.79 0.16 -7.03
N LEU A 120 -21.35 1.13 -7.85
CA LEU A 120 -22.11 2.36 -8.04
C LEU A 120 -23.49 2.02 -8.66
N LYS A 121 -24.56 2.14 -7.86
CA LYS A 121 -25.94 1.91 -8.34
C LYS A 121 -26.30 2.79 -9.54
N LYS A 122 -25.75 4.01 -9.57
CA LYS A 122 -25.86 4.96 -10.67
C LYS A 122 -24.53 5.66 -10.82
N TRP A 123 -24.07 5.82 -12.05
CA TRP A 123 -22.89 6.64 -12.32
C TRP A 123 -23.13 8.10 -11.89
N PRO A 124 -22.28 8.70 -11.04
CA PRO A 124 -22.58 9.98 -10.41
C PRO A 124 -22.43 11.20 -11.33
N TYR A 125 -21.80 11.03 -12.50
CA TYR A 125 -21.44 12.15 -13.37
C TYR A 125 -22.29 12.19 -14.63
N ARG A 126 -22.51 13.41 -15.16
CA ARG A 126 -23.19 13.59 -16.44
C ARG A 126 -22.29 13.10 -17.57
N LYS A 127 -22.85 12.42 -18.58
CA LYS A 127 -22.10 11.99 -19.77
C LYS A 127 -21.36 13.18 -20.41
N GLY A 128 -20.09 13.01 -20.79
CA GLY A 128 -19.28 14.07 -21.41
C GLY A 128 -18.68 15.09 -20.43
N SER A 129 -19.13 15.12 -19.17
CA SER A 129 -18.59 16.09 -18.20
C SER A 129 -17.15 15.75 -17.80
N PRO A 130 -16.28 16.74 -17.55
CA PRO A 130 -14.90 16.48 -17.13
C PRO A 130 -14.87 15.85 -15.74
N ILE A 131 -13.88 15.00 -15.49
CA ILE A 131 -13.59 14.39 -14.19
C ILE A 131 -12.18 14.76 -13.78
N ARG A 132 -12.05 15.19 -12.53
CA ARG A 132 -10.77 15.35 -11.89
C ARG A 132 -10.41 14.07 -11.14
N LEU A 133 -9.33 13.42 -11.58
CA LEU A 133 -8.83 12.17 -11.02
C LEU A 133 -7.69 12.44 -10.04
N PHE A 134 -7.78 11.85 -8.85
CA PHE A 134 -6.77 11.92 -7.80
C PHE A 134 -6.20 10.52 -7.55
N ILE A 135 -4.87 10.37 -7.65
CA ILE A 135 -4.20 9.08 -7.41
C ILE A 135 -3.60 9.08 -6.01
N MET A 136 -4.10 8.25 -5.11
CA MET A 136 -3.55 8.08 -3.76
C MET A 136 -2.66 6.84 -3.72
N THR A 137 -1.41 6.97 -3.29
CA THR A 137 -0.44 5.89 -3.38
C THR A 137 0.59 5.90 -2.25
N GLY A 138 1.17 4.73 -1.96
CA GLY A 138 2.21 4.60 -0.96
C GLY A 138 2.10 3.33 -0.13
N HIS A 139 2.63 3.43 1.10
CA HIS A 139 2.93 2.30 1.98
C HIS A 139 1.82 2.05 3.01
N ARG A 140 2.21 1.69 4.23
CA ARG A 140 1.35 1.25 5.35
C ARG A 140 0.36 2.32 5.79
N ASN A 141 0.81 3.56 5.97
CA ASN A 141 -0.05 4.65 6.41
C ASN A 141 -0.98 5.15 5.29
N MET A 142 -0.57 5.10 4.02
CA MET A 142 -1.50 5.34 2.92
C MET A 142 -2.52 4.19 2.78
N GLU A 143 -2.12 2.94 3.05
CA GLU A 143 -3.06 1.82 3.08
C GLU A 143 -4.07 1.96 4.21
N GLY A 144 -3.62 2.46 5.36
CA GLY A 144 -4.45 2.58 6.56
C GLY A 144 -4.28 1.41 7.51
N GLU A 145 -3.08 0.83 7.60
CA GLU A 145 -2.85 -0.45 8.27
C GLU A 145 -3.35 -0.51 9.73
N ARG A 146 -3.35 0.63 10.43
CA ARG A 146 -3.79 0.77 11.83
C ARG A 146 -4.88 1.82 12.04
N ALA A 147 -5.62 2.15 11.00
CA ALA A 147 -6.80 2.98 11.11
C ALA A 147 -8.04 2.09 11.06
N PHE A 148 -8.72 1.97 12.19
CA PHE A 148 -9.77 0.97 12.43
C PHE A 148 -11.16 1.60 12.43
N VAL A 149 -12.11 0.93 11.77
CA VAL A 149 -13.51 1.36 11.67
C VAL A 149 -14.15 1.58 13.05
N GLN A 150 -13.80 0.75 14.03
CA GLN A 150 -14.32 0.80 15.39
C GLN A 150 -13.87 2.07 16.12
N GLU A 151 -12.62 2.48 15.93
CA GLU A 151 -12.09 3.74 16.49
C GLU A 151 -12.67 4.95 15.75
N LEU A 152 -12.85 4.85 14.42
CA LEU A 152 -13.46 5.90 13.62
C LEU A 152 -14.89 6.22 14.07
N ALA A 153 -15.66 5.20 14.47
CA ALA A 153 -17.02 5.39 15.00
C ALA A 153 -17.07 6.22 16.29
N GLY A 154 -15.96 6.28 17.05
CA GLY A 154 -15.84 7.07 18.26
C GLY A 154 -15.44 8.54 18.02
N LEU A 155 -14.95 8.89 16.82
CA LEU A 155 -14.59 10.27 16.48
C LEU A 155 -15.84 11.09 16.13
N GLU A 156 -15.87 12.36 16.53
CA GLU A 156 -17.01 13.26 16.32
C GLU A 156 -17.41 13.35 14.83
N ASP A 157 -16.43 13.63 13.96
CA ASP A 157 -16.60 13.67 12.50
C ASP A 157 -16.46 12.29 11.84
N GLY A 158 -16.20 11.22 12.60
CA GLY A 158 -15.95 9.90 12.02
C GLY A 158 -17.21 9.24 11.44
N LYS A 159 -18.39 9.56 11.97
CA LYS A 159 -19.66 8.95 11.55
C LYS A 159 -20.00 9.20 10.08
N VAL A 160 -19.64 10.36 9.53
CA VAL A 160 -19.87 10.65 8.10
C VAL A 160 -18.95 9.83 7.21
N LEU A 161 -17.72 9.57 7.67
CA LEU A 161 -16.70 8.79 6.93
C LEU A 161 -17.00 7.29 6.91
N LEU A 162 -17.84 6.80 7.82
CA LEU A 162 -18.33 5.42 7.82
C LEU A 162 -19.34 5.12 6.72
N GLN A 163 -19.92 6.15 6.09
CA GLN A 163 -20.95 5.99 5.08
C GLN A 163 -20.34 6.04 3.68
N ASP A 164 -20.83 5.17 2.80
CA ASP A 164 -20.50 5.22 1.38
C ASP A 164 -20.90 6.59 0.79
N ASN A 165 -19.98 7.23 0.09
CA ASN A 165 -20.21 8.46 -0.64
C ASN A 165 -20.39 8.15 -2.14
N PRO A 166 -21.64 7.99 -2.63
CA PRO A 166 -21.89 7.62 -4.01
C PRO A 166 -21.59 8.73 -5.03
N LYS A 167 -21.24 9.94 -4.55
CA LYS A 167 -20.89 11.07 -5.43
C LYS A 167 -19.43 11.03 -5.91
N ILE A 168 -18.59 10.18 -5.29
CA ILE A 168 -17.19 10.01 -5.65
C ILE A 168 -17.00 8.58 -6.15
N ALA A 169 -16.63 8.43 -7.41
CA ALA A 169 -16.18 7.17 -7.97
C ALA A 169 -14.80 6.82 -7.42
N PHE A 170 -14.68 5.63 -6.86
CA PHE A 170 -13.49 5.12 -6.20
C PHE A 170 -13.05 3.80 -6.83
N ARG A 171 -11.77 3.69 -7.16
CA ARG A 171 -11.11 2.46 -7.65
C ARG A 171 -9.90 2.17 -6.78
N TYR A 172 -9.56 0.91 -6.54
CA TYR A 172 -8.42 0.60 -5.69
C TYR A 172 -7.69 -0.71 -6.04
N SER A 173 -6.40 -0.74 -5.74
CA SER A 173 -5.57 -1.95 -5.59
C SER A 173 -4.79 -1.82 -4.30
N LEU A 174 -5.08 -2.67 -3.32
CA LEU A 174 -4.60 -2.57 -1.94
C LEU A 174 -3.72 -3.77 -1.59
N GLY A 175 -2.78 -3.58 -0.66
CA GLY A 175 -1.98 -4.67 -0.13
C GLY A 175 -0.98 -5.29 -1.10
N GLY A 176 -0.70 -4.62 -2.23
CA GLY A 176 0.09 -5.20 -3.32
C GLY A 176 -0.71 -6.12 -4.24
N GLY A 177 -2.00 -5.85 -4.41
CA GLY A 177 -2.93 -6.68 -5.20
C GLY A 177 -3.62 -7.77 -4.38
N PHE A 178 -3.58 -7.68 -3.05
CA PHE A 178 -4.32 -8.61 -2.19
C PHE A 178 -5.83 -8.37 -2.28
N ARG A 179 -6.24 -7.10 -2.36
CA ARG A 179 -7.63 -6.72 -2.57
C ARG A 179 -7.73 -5.64 -3.63
N GLU A 180 -8.52 -5.90 -4.67
CA GLU A 180 -8.66 -5.02 -5.81
C GLU A 180 -10.15 -4.79 -6.11
N SER A 181 -10.49 -3.58 -6.54
CA SER A 181 -11.82 -3.27 -7.03
C SER A 181 -12.01 -3.84 -8.43
N ASN A 182 -13.14 -4.49 -8.68
CA ASN A 182 -13.51 -4.97 -10.03
C ASN A 182 -13.94 -3.83 -10.97
N SER A 183 -14.42 -2.72 -10.42
CA SER A 183 -14.88 -1.54 -11.16
C SER A 183 -14.88 -0.30 -10.25
N TRP A 184 -15.38 0.84 -10.73
CA TRP A 184 -15.62 2.01 -9.88
C TRP A 184 -16.76 1.77 -8.88
N GLU A 185 -16.48 1.99 -7.61
CA GLU A 185 -17.37 1.84 -6.46
C GLU A 185 -17.60 3.21 -5.79
N PRO A 186 -18.58 3.39 -4.90
CA PRO A 186 -18.64 4.55 -4.02
C PRO A 186 -17.38 4.63 -3.15
N LEU A 187 -16.85 5.83 -2.92
CA LEU A 187 -15.83 6.04 -1.89
C LEU A 187 -16.40 5.58 -0.53
N GLY A 188 -15.67 4.71 0.17
CA GLY A 188 -16.08 4.16 1.48
C GLY A 188 -15.12 3.08 1.96
N LEU A 189 -15.54 2.26 2.93
CA LEU A 189 -14.67 1.30 3.63
C LEU A 189 -14.27 0.09 2.76
N THR A 190 -13.02 0.05 2.30
CA THR A 190 -12.50 -1.01 1.41
C THR A 190 -11.41 -1.87 2.02
N GLY A 191 -10.95 -1.57 3.23
CA GLY A 191 -9.93 -2.35 3.91
C GLY A 191 -10.39 -3.77 4.22
N HIS A 192 -9.47 -4.73 4.13
CA HIS A 192 -9.78 -6.15 4.35
C HIS A 192 -10.05 -6.48 5.81
N TYR A 193 -9.44 -5.73 6.73
CA TYR A 193 -9.45 -6.00 8.17
C TYR A 193 -10.24 -4.96 8.96
N ASP A 194 -11.37 -4.50 8.42
CA ASP A 194 -12.12 -3.35 8.94
C ASP A 194 -11.23 -2.12 9.16
N ASN A 195 -10.32 -1.90 8.20
CA ASN A 195 -9.41 -0.77 8.19
C ASN A 195 -9.69 0.17 7.00
N PHE A 196 -9.08 1.34 7.03
CA PHE A 196 -9.26 2.38 6.00
C PHE A 196 -8.05 3.32 5.96
N GLY A 197 -7.77 3.92 4.81
CA GLY A 197 -6.71 4.92 4.71
C GLY A 197 -7.22 6.36 4.66
N PRO A 198 -6.33 7.31 4.33
CA PRO A 198 -6.67 8.73 4.30
C PRO A 198 -7.65 9.10 3.16
N GLU A 199 -8.01 8.18 2.26
CA GLU A 199 -8.95 8.40 1.15
C GLU A 199 -10.31 8.93 1.59
N LEU A 200 -10.79 8.52 2.76
CA LEU A 200 -12.13 8.90 3.23
C LEU A 200 -12.17 10.39 3.58
N SER A 201 -11.27 10.83 4.46
CA SER A 201 -11.21 12.23 4.88
C SER A 201 -10.66 13.13 3.77
N PHE A 202 -9.76 12.62 2.92
CA PHE A 202 -9.31 13.32 1.71
C PHE A 202 -10.49 13.61 0.77
N GLY A 203 -11.27 12.58 0.41
CA GLY A 203 -12.43 12.72 -0.48
C GLY A 203 -13.53 13.60 0.11
N GLN A 204 -13.80 13.46 1.42
CA GLN A 204 -14.75 14.33 2.13
C GLN A 204 -14.29 15.80 2.11
N THR A 205 -13.02 16.05 2.43
CA THR A 205 -12.46 17.42 2.44
C THR A 205 -12.51 18.04 1.04
N LEU A 206 -12.12 17.30 0.00
CA LEU A 206 -12.22 17.79 -1.37
C LEU A 206 -13.67 18.07 -1.75
N GLN A 207 -14.62 17.16 -1.50
CA GLN A 207 -16.02 17.38 -1.89
C GLN A 207 -16.63 18.66 -1.30
N THR A 208 -16.16 19.12 -0.12
CA THR A 208 -16.64 20.37 0.49
C THR A 208 -16.09 21.65 -0.15
N LYS A 209 -14.93 21.58 -0.82
CA LYS A 209 -14.16 22.76 -1.28
C LYS A 209 -13.85 22.76 -2.78
N GLU A 210 -13.90 21.59 -3.41
CA GLU A 210 -13.58 21.35 -4.80
C GLU A 210 -14.86 21.34 -5.64
N SER A 211 -14.88 22.16 -6.69
CA SER A 211 -15.98 22.15 -7.65
C SER A 211 -15.74 21.12 -8.77
N GLY A 212 -16.82 20.45 -9.19
CA GLY A 212 -16.81 19.50 -10.30
C GLY A 212 -16.82 18.04 -9.87
N ASN A 213 -16.63 17.14 -10.85
CA ASN A 213 -16.66 15.70 -10.61
C ASN A 213 -15.29 15.23 -10.10
N ILE A 214 -15.30 14.54 -8.96
CA ILE A 214 -14.09 14.02 -8.31
C ILE A 214 -14.11 12.50 -8.40
N ALA A 215 -13.05 11.90 -8.96
CA ALA A 215 -12.78 10.47 -8.88
C ALA A 215 -11.46 10.24 -8.13
N ILE A 216 -11.39 9.17 -7.33
CA ILE A 216 -10.20 8.80 -6.58
C ILE A 216 -9.79 7.39 -6.99
N ALA A 217 -8.51 7.18 -7.29
CA ALA A 217 -7.96 5.84 -7.46
C ALA A 217 -6.81 5.62 -6.47
N LYS A 218 -6.89 4.54 -5.68
CA LYS A 218 -5.91 4.24 -4.62
C LYS A 218 -5.08 3.01 -4.98
N PHE A 219 -3.75 3.15 -4.98
CA PHE A 219 -2.82 2.06 -5.24
C PHE A 219 -1.83 1.94 -4.09
N THR A 220 -1.95 0.92 -3.25
CA THR A 220 -1.06 0.76 -2.08
C THR A 220 -0.42 -0.61 -2.04
N HIS A 221 0.80 -0.62 -1.51
CA HIS A 221 1.48 -1.84 -1.13
C HIS A 221 2.08 -1.63 0.26
N SER A 222 1.33 -1.95 1.30
CA SER A 222 1.76 -1.75 2.70
C SER A 222 3.15 -2.34 3.01
N GLY A 223 3.56 -3.43 2.36
CA GLY A 223 4.88 -4.03 2.56
C GLY A 223 6.01 -3.56 1.67
N SER A 224 5.81 -2.58 0.79
CA SER A 224 6.84 -2.07 -0.11
C SER A 224 7.72 -1.04 0.59
N GLN A 225 8.85 -0.73 -0.05
CA GLN A 225 9.79 0.31 0.37
C GLN A 225 10.01 1.24 -0.82
N ILE A 226 10.53 2.45 -0.61
CA ILE A 226 10.64 3.44 -1.69
C ILE A 226 11.40 2.92 -2.94
N ILE A 227 12.39 2.04 -2.76
CA ILE A 227 13.11 1.41 -3.87
C ILE A 227 12.20 0.58 -4.79
N ASP A 228 11.16 -0.06 -4.25
CA ASP A 228 10.20 -0.89 -5.01
C ASP A 228 9.37 -0.06 -6.00
N TRP A 229 9.23 1.25 -5.72
CA TRP A 229 8.53 2.20 -6.57
C TRP A 229 9.41 2.82 -7.63
N THR A 230 10.73 2.63 -7.57
CA THR A 230 11.62 3.15 -8.62
C THR A 230 11.48 2.32 -9.91
N PRO A 231 11.73 2.89 -11.10
CA PRO A 231 11.69 2.14 -12.35
C PRO A 231 12.64 0.94 -12.38
N VAL A 232 13.81 1.07 -11.75
CA VAL A 232 14.83 0.02 -11.70
C VAL A 232 14.50 -1.04 -10.64
N GLY A 233 13.90 -0.64 -9.53
CA GLY A 233 13.63 -1.54 -8.42
C GLY A 233 14.90 -1.94 -7.65
N SER A 234 14.88 -3.14 -7.08
CA SER A 234 16.02 -3.73 -6.37
C SER A 234 16.35 -5.11 -6.95
N MET A 235 17.37 -5.79 -6.40
CA MET A 235 17.67 -7.20 -6.72
C MET A 235 16.50 -8.19 -6.48
N ALA A 236 15.41 -7.74 -5.84
CA ALA A 236 14.22 -8.53 -5.57
C ALA A 236 13.15 -8.15 -6.60
N GLU A 237 13.35 -8.56 -7.85
CA GLU A 237 12.56 -8.12 -9.01
C GLU A 237 11.05 -8.28 -8.83
N SER A 238 10.60 -9.37 -8.20
CA SER A 238 9.17 -9.59 -7.96
C SER A 238 8.53 -8.59 -6.98
N ARG A 239 9.31 -7.71 -6.36
CA ARG A 239 8.86 -6.65 -5.47
C ARG A 239 8.80 -5.29 -6.16
N ASN A 240 9.34 -5.16 -7.38
CA ASN A 240 9.19 -3.93 -8.13
C ASN A 240 7.71 -3.73 -8.49
N ILE A 241 7.16 -2.59 -8.10
CA ILE A 241 5.75 -2.25 -8.29
C ILE A 241 5.55 -1.04 -9.18
N TYR A 242 6.63 -0.39 -9.63
CA TYR A 242 6.55 0.79 -10.48
C TYR A 242 5.70 0.57 -11.74
N THR A 243 6.00 -0.48 -12.51
CA THR A 243 5.26 -0.78 -13.75
C THR A 243 3.78 -1.05 -13.47
N LYS A 244 3.47 -1.75 -12.38
CA LYS A 244 2.08 -2.02 -11.95
C LYS A 244 1.36 -0.73 -11.57
N PHE A 245 2.03 0.15 -10.83
CA PHE A 245 1.50 1.46 -10.44
C PHE A 245 1.19 2.33 -11.67
N ILE A 246 2.13 2.47 -12.62
CA ILE A 246 1.90 3.24 -13.84
C ILE A 246 0.76 2.64 -14.68
N THR A 247 0.69 1.31 -14.77
CA THR A 247 -0.39 0.61 -15.46
C THR A 247 -1.74 0.91 -14.81
N PHE A 248 -1.84 0.82 -13.48
CA PHE A 248 -3.05 1.15 -12.73
C PHE A 248 -3.52 2.60 -12.99
N VAL A 249 -2.59 3.56 -13.05
CA VAL A 249 -2.93 4.97 -13.36
C VAL A 249 -3.49 5.09 -14.78
N ARG A 250 -2.82 4.50 -15.78
CA ARG A 250 -3.30 4.52 -17.18
C ARG A 250 -4.67 3.87 -17.31
N GLU A 251 -4.86 2.67 -16.76
CA GLU A 251 -6.14 1.97 -16.81
C GLU A 251 -7.27 2.74 -16.10
N SER A 252 -6.95 3.48 -15.04
CA SER A 252 -7.94 4.33 -14.36
C SER A 252 -8.36 5.52 -15.24
N ILE A 253 -7.42 6.12 -15.97
CA ILE A 253 -7.70 7.18 -16.94
C ILE A 253 -8.53 6.60 -18.10
N ASP A 254 -8.07 5.50 -18.68
CA ASP A 254 -8.67 4.88 -19.87
C ASP A 254 -10.11 4.41 -19.60
N ASP A 255 -10.40 3.82 -18.44
CA ASP A 255 -11.77 3.41 -18.09
C ASP A 255 -12.70 4.64 -17.93
N LEU A 256 -12.23 5.72 -17.31
CA LEU A 256 -13.03 6.96 -17.23
C LEU A 256 -13.25 7.60 -18.61
N GLN A 257 -12.24 7.58 -19.48
CA GLN A 257 -12.36 8.06 -20.87
C GLN A 257 -13.30 7.17 -21.69
N GLY A 258 -13.22 5.85 -21.53
CA GLY A 258 -14.12 4.87 -22.15
C GLY A 258 -15.58 5.05 -21.74
N ARG A 259 -15.83 5.60 -20.55
CA ARG A 259 -17.16 6.03 -20.08
C ARG A 259 -17.61 7.38 -20.66
N GLY A 260 -16.80 8.00 -21.51
CA GLY A 260 -17.10 9.23 -22.22
C GLY A 260 -16.76 10.50 -21.44
N HIS A 261 -15.78 10.47 -20.53
CA HIS A 261 -15.34 11.64 -19.79
C HIS A 261 -14.01 12.20 -20.30
N GLN A 262 -13.87 13.52 -20.25
CA GLN A 262 -12.55 14.14 -20.26
C GLN A 262 -11.93 13.97 -18.88
N VAL A 263 -10.70 13.49 -18.79
CA VAL A 263 -10.03 13.21 -17.51
C VAL A 263 -8.87 14.16 -17.30
N ASP A 264 -8.95 14.93 -16.21
CA ASP A 264 -7.88 15.80 -15.69
C ASP A 264 -7.21 15.08 -14.50
N LEU A 265 -5.99 14.58 -14.68
CA LEU A 265 -5.23 13.99 -13.60
C LEU A 265 -4.68 15.10 -12.68
N ALA A 266 -5.33 15.31 -11.54
CA ALA A 266 -5.02 16.39 -10.61
C ALA A 266 -3.63 16.29 -9.98
N GLY A 267 -3.18 15.05 -9.76
CA GLY A 267 -1.88 14.76 -9.19
C GLY A 267 -1.79 13.35 -8.62
N ILE A 268 -0.55 12.98 -8.27
CA ILE A 268 -0.22 11.78 -7.53
C ILE A 268 0.09 12.18 -6.08
N PHE A 269 -0.61 11.57 -5.14
CA PHE A 269 -0.53 11.83 -3.71
C PHE A 269 0.17 10.65 -3.05
N TYR A 270 1.45 10.83 -2.71
CA TYR A 270 2.29 9.80 -2.14
C TYR A 270 2.58 10.09 -0.67
N HIS A 271 2.45 9.10 0.21
CA HIS A 271 2.92 9.22 1.59
C HIS A 271 4.28 8.53 1.73
N LEU A 272 5.32 9.32 2.06
CA LEU A 272 6.67 8.82 2.29
C LEU A 272 6.70 7.98 3.57
N GLY A 273 6.83 6.67 3.38
CA GLY A 273 6.69 5.72 4.48
C GLY A 273 7.85 5.71 5.47
N GLU A 274 7.54 5.19 6.64
CA GLU A 274 8.29 5.34 7.89
C GLU A 274 9.41 4.32 8.01
N ASN A 275 9.21 3.17 7.37
CA ASN A 275 10.22 2.13 7.22
C ASN A 275 11.46 2.67 6.48
N ASP A 276 11.26 3.42 5.40
CA ASP A 276 12.35 4.06 4.67
C ASP A 276 13.09 5.07 5.55
N MET A 277 12.39 5.76 6.45
CA MET A 277 12.99 6.70 7.42
C MET A 277 13.74 6.00 8.55
N SER A 278 13.51 4.70 8.74
CA SER A 278 14.08 3.87 9.81
C SER A 278 15.30 3.06 9.38
N PHE A 279 15.59 2.97 8.09
CA PHE A 279 16.70 2.18 7.55
C PHE A 279 17.68 3.09 6.80
N HIS A 280 18.92 3.18 7.29
CA HIS A 280 19.91 4.17 6.84
C HIS A 280 20.07 4.25 5.31
N PRO A 281 20.30 3.15 4.55
CA PRO A 281 20.42 3.24 3.10
C PRO A 281 19.19 3.85 2.42
N TYR A 282 17.99 3.56 2.91
CA TYR A 282 16.76 4.01 2.27
C TYR A 282 16.44 5.46 2.64
N ARG A 283 16.72 5.87 3.88
CA ARG A 283 16.60 7.26 4.32
C ARG A 283 17.55 8.16 3.53
N LYS A 284 18.80 7.72 3.36
CA LYS A 284 19.84 8.47 2.62
C LYS A 284 19.44 8.73 1.17
N GLU A 285 18.81 7.75 0.52
CA GLU A 285 18.48 7.82 -0.92
C GLU A 285 17.03 8.28 -1.17
N ALA A 286 16.28 8.66 -0.13
CA ALA A 286 14.84 8.89 -0.25
C ALA A 286 14.50 10.01 -1.25
N ALA A 287 15.18 11.17 -1.16
CA ALA A 287 14.94 12.31 -2.03
C ALA A 287 15.28 11.99 -3.50
N GLU A 288 16.43 11.38 -3.76
CA GLU A 288 16.85 10.97 -5.11
C GLU A 288 15.88 9.95 -5.73
N ARG A 289 15.41 8.98 -4.94
CA ARG A 289 14.45 7.99 -5.41
C ARG A 289 13.10 8.64 -5.71
N LEU A 290 12.62 9.58 -4.89
CA LEU A 290 11.41 10.36 -5.20
C LEU A 290 11.57 11.10 -6.54
N GLN A 291 12.69 11.81 -6.75
CA GLN A 291 12.96 12.50 -8.01
C GLN A 291 12.95 11.55 -9.21
N THR A 292 13.52 10.35 -9.06
CA THR A 292 13.54 9.31 -10.10
C THR A 292 12.13 8.83 -10.43
N ILE A 293 11.31 8.54 -9.42
CA ILE A 293 9.92 8.09 -9.60
C ILE A 293 9.09 9.18 -10.30
N ILE A 294 9.22 10.43 -9.85
CA ILE A 294 8.53 11.59 -10.41
C ILE A 294 8.93 11.79 -11.86
N ALA A 295 10.23 11.86 -12.15
CA ALA A 295 10.73 12.09 -13.51
C ALA A 295 10.31 10.99 -14.48
N GLN A 296 10.40 9.72 -14.08
CA GLN A 296 10.00 8.62 -14.95
C GLN A 296 8.48 8.55 -15.12
N SER A 297 7.70 8.74 -14.05
CA SER A 297 6.22 8.69 -14.16
C SER A 297 5.67 9.76 -15.09
N ARG A 298 6.27 10.95 -15.11
CA ARG A 298 5.93 12.01 -16.07
C ARG A 298 6.20 11.61 -17.52
N LYS A 299 7.31 10.92 -17.79
CA LYS A 299 7.63 10.39 -19.13
C LYS A 299 6.64 9.30 -19.53
N ASP A 300 6.45 8.32 -18.67
CA ASP A 300 5.62 7.15 -18.96
C ASP A 300 4.14 7.54 -19.10
N LEU A 301 3.63 8.46 -18.29
CA LEU A 301 2.26 8.97 -18.41
C LEU A 301 2.13 10.08 -19.46
N THR A 302 3.22 10.49 -20.13
CA THR A 302 3.24 11.60 -21.10
C THR A 302 2.73 12.94 -20.53
N LEU A 303 2.95 13.17 -19.25
CA LEU A 303 2.49 14.35 -18.50
C LEU A 303 3.70 15.06 -17.87
N PRO A 304 4.44 15.90 -18.63
CA PRO A 304 5.70 16.51 -18.16
C PRO A 304 5.54 17.45 -16.96
N LYS A 305 4.31 17.93 -16.69
CA LYS A 305 3.96 18.79 -15.54
C LYS A 305 3.08 18.08 -14.52
N LEU A 306 3.06 16.75 -14.50
CA LEU A 306 2.27 15.99 -13.52
C LEU A 306 2.69 16.39 -12.11
N LYS A 307 1.70 16.89 -11.34
CA LYS A 307 1.87 17.28 -9.95
C LYS A 307 2.05 16.05 -9.07
N TRP A 308 3.07 16.08 -8.23
CA TRP A 308 3.29 15.11 -7.16
C TRP A 308 3.20 15.82 -5.81
N PHE A 309 2.34 15.30 -4.94
CA PHE A 309 2.18 15.75 -3.57
C PHE A 309 2.72 14.66 -2.66
N VAL A 310 3.91 14.88 -2.10
CA VAL A 310 4.53 13.94 -1.16
C VAL A 310 4.29 14.42 0.25
N SER A 311 3.50 13.67 1.00
CA SER A 311 3.36 13.89 2.44
C SER A 311 4.43 13.11 3.21
N GLN A 312 4.96 13.72 4.27
CA GLN A 312 6.00 13.13 5.11
C GLN A 312 5.65 13.36 6.59
N GLN A 313 5.50 12.30 7.37
CA GLN A 313 5.48 12.39 8.83
C GLN A 313 6.90 12.63 9.39
N PRO A 314 7.07 13.05 10.66
CA PRO A 314 8.40 13.20 11.23
C PRO A 314 9.21 11.90 11.04
N PRO A 315 10.47 12.00 10.55
CA PRO A 315 11.28 10.81 10.34
C PRO A 315 11.59 10.16 11.69
N THR A 316 11.88 8.87 11.65
CA THR A 316 12.24 8.10 12.85
C THR A 316 13.37 8.77 13.62
N ASP A 317 13.14 9.01 14.90
CA ASP A 317 14.14 9.53 15.84
C ASP A 317 14.93 8.36 16.45
N ASP A 318 16.09 8.09 15.85
CA ASP A 318 17.04 7.09 16.34
C ASP A 318 18.46 7.50 15.94
N LYS A 319 19.41 7.42 16.89
CA LYS A 319 20.81 7.80 16.69
C LYS A 319 21.47 7.17 15.45
N ARG A 320 21.00 6.01 14.98
CA ARG A 320 21.53 5.31 13.80
C ARG A 320 21.18 5.99 12.48
N VAL A 321 20.17 6.85 12.46
CA VAL A 321 19.65 7.51 11.26
C VAL A 321 19.52 9.04 11.41
N ASN A 322 19.64 9.58 12.62
CA ASN A 322 19.52 11.01 12.91
C ASN A 322 20.63 11.87 12.28
N SER A 323 21.74 11.29 11.81
CA SER A 323 22.75 12.02 11.03
C SER A 323 22.28 12.37 9.61
N LEU A 324 21.11 11.88 9.17
CA LEU A 324 20.54 12.13 7.86
C LEU A 324 19.32 13.08 7.98
N ASP A 325 19.46 14.29 7.43
CA ASP A 325 18.37 15.27 7.35
C ASP A 325 17.53 15.07 6.08
N VAL A 326 16.80 13.96 6.06
CA VAL A 326 15.91 13.60 4.96
C VAL A 326 14.80 14.62 4.73
N VAL A 327 14.41 15.39 5.75
CA VAL A 327 13.39 16.45 5.61
C VAL A 327 13.94 17.60 4.78
N ALA A 328 15.18 18.02 5.06
CA ALA A 328 15.87 19.02 4.25
C ALA A 328 16.10 18.53 2.81
N ASP A 329 16.55 17.28 2.63
CA ASP A 329 16.80 16.72 1.30
C ASP A 329 15.52 16.68 0.44
N VAL A 330 14.39 16.22 0.99
CA VAL A 330 13.10 16.21 0.29
C VAL A 330 12.58 17.62 0.04
N THR A 331 12.80 18.55 0.98
CA THR A 331 12.43 19.96 0.81
C THR A 331 13.24 20.61 -0.34
N ALA A 332 14.54 20.35 -0.42
CA ALA A 332 15.39 20.83 -1.50
C ALA A 332 14.97 20.24 -2.85
N ALA A 333 14.66 18.94 -2.90
CA ALA A 333 14.16 18.29 -4.11
C ALA A 333 12.82 18.88 -4.59
N ALA A 334 11.90 19.18 -3.69
CA ALA A 334 10.64 19.85 -4.00
C ALA A 334 10.84 21.30 -4.46
N ALA A 335 11.75 22.06 -3.83
CA ALA A 335 12.05 23.43 -4.23
C ALA A 335 12.67 23.53 -5.65
N ALA A 336 13.34 22.47 -6.10
CA ALA A 336 13.91 22.39 -7.44
C ALA A 336 12.88 22.02 -8.54
N ASP A 337 11.64 21.68 -8.19
CA ASP A 337 10.60 21.24 -9.12
C ASP A 337 9.23 21.85 -8.77
N ALA A 338 8.78 22.82 -9.56
CA ALA A 338 7.52 23.54 -9.35
C ALA A 338 6.25 22.65 -9.38
N SER A 339 6.36 21.39 -9.83
CA SER A 339 5.27 20.40 -9.81
C SER A 339 5.50 19.30 -8.77
N PHE A 340 6.43 19.50 -7.83
CA PHE A 340 6.66 18.63 -6.68
C PHE A 340 6.40 19.41 -5.38
N PHE A 341 5.33 19.03 -4.68
CA PHE A 341 4.90 19.62 -3.42
C PHE A 341 5.26 18.72 -2.24
N HIS A 342 5.97 19.26 -1.26
CA HIS A 342 6.29 18.58 -0.01
C HIS A 342 5.33 19.01 1.10
N ILE A 343 4.49 18.09 1.58
CA ILE A 343 3.51 18.31 2.65
C ILE A 343 4.05 17.72 3.96
N LYS A 344 4.37 18.59 4.93
CA LYS A 344 4.88 18.16 6.25
C LYS A 344 3.72 17.78 7.16
N ALA A 345 3.57 16.49 7.44
CA ALA A 345 2.56 15.93 8.33
C ALA A 345 3.08 15.81 9.78
N PHE A 346 3.62 16.90 10.31
CA PHE A 346 4.32 16.90 11.60
C PHE A 346 3.38 17.13 12.79
N ASP A 347 2.23 17.76 12.53
CA ASP A 347 1.22 18.08 13.55
C ASP A 347 0.10 17.02 13.61
N LEU A 348 0.39 15.79 13.20
CA LEU A 348 -0.55 14.68 13.35
C LEU A 348 -0.69 14.29 14.84
N PRO A 349 -1.86 13.77 15.25
CA PRO A 349 -2.06 13.20 16.57
C PRO A 349 -0.91 12.27 16.99
N PRO A 350 -0.48 12.33 18.26
CA PRO A 350 0.63 11.51 18.76
C PRO A 350 0.44 10.02 18.48
N GLN A 351 1.53 9.37 18.06
CA GLN A 351 1.52 7.93 17.79
C GLN A 351 1.77 7.16 19.08
N GLU A 352 0.82 6.33 19.51
CA GLU A 352 1.03 5.41 20.65
C GLU A 352 2.02 4.29 20.31
N LYS A 353 2.05 3.87 19.04
CA LYS A 353 2.93 2.83 18.51
C LYS A 353 3.96 3.47 17.58
N LYS A 354 5.21 3.02 17.67
CA LYS A 354 6.29 3.57 16.84
C LYS A 354 5.95 3.45 15.35
N LEU A 355 6.06 4.56 14.63
CA LEU A 355 6.07 4.67 13.16
C LEU A 355 4.73 4.44 12.45
N VAL A 356 3.62 4.31 13.16
CA VAL A 356 2.32 4.02 12.54
C VAL A 356 1.31 5.03 13.07
N ILE A 357 0.60 5.66 12.14
CA ILE A 357 -0.34 6.72 12.47
C ILE A 357 -1.63 6.08 13.03
N THR A 358 -2.20 6.70 14.07
CA THR A 358 -3.45 6.28 14.69
C THR A 358 -4.65 6.49 13.75
N THR A 359 -5.81 5.94 14.08
CA THR A 359 -7.06 6.19 13.34
C THR A 359 -7.34 7.68 13.17
N GLU A 360 -7.28 8.46 14.26
CA GLU A 360 -7.47 9.92 14.19
C GLU A 360 -6.41 10.56 13.31
N GLY A 361 -5.14 10.14 13.43
CA GLY A 361 -4.07 10.69 12.61
C GLY A 361 -4.22 10.38 11.12
N ILE A 362 -4.78 9.24 10.73
CA ILE A 362 -5.06 8.92 9.32
C ILE A 362 -6.18 9.81 8.78
N VAL A 363 -7.21 10.10 9.60
CA VAL A 363 -8.22 11.09 9.26
C VAL A 363 -7.56 12.46 9.03
N ARG A 364 -6.73 12.94 9.97
CA ARG A 364 -6.01 14.22 9.84
C ARG A 364 -5.04 14.25 8.65
N LEU A 365 -4.40 13.12 8.34
CA LEU A 365 -3.51 13.00 7.19
C LEU A 365 -4.27 13.23 5.87
N GLY A 366 -5.45 12.60 5.70
CA GLY A 366 -6.25 12.82 4.49
C GLY A 366 -6.74 14.25 4.34
N GLU A 367 -7.16 14.89 5.44
CA GLU A 367 -7.53 16.31 5.44
C GLU A 367 -6.33 17.21 5.08
N LEU A 368 -5.15 16.93 5.64
CA LEU A 368 -3.92 17.68 5.39
C LEU A 368 -3.49 17.57 3.92
N ILE A 369 -3.51 16.36 3.34
CA ILE A 369 -3.18 16.14 1.94
C ILE A 369 -4.18 16.90 1.03
N ALA A 370 -5.47 16.85 1.35
CA ALA A 370 -6.49 17.59 0.60
C ALA A 370 -6.29 19.11 0.68
N ARG A 371 -5.96 19.65 1.87
CA ARG A 371 -5.64 21.08 2.03
C ARG A 371 -4.39 21.47 1.23
N GLY A 372 -3.32 20.68 1.31
CA GLY A 372 -2.11 20.94 0.54
C GLY A 372 -2.35 20.96 -0.98
N TYR A 373 -3.27 20.13 -1.48
CA TYR A 373 -3.74 20.23 -2.87
C TYR A 373 -4.47 21.56 -3.14
N LEU A 374 -5.45 21.90 -2.31
CA LEU A 374 -6.29 23.08 -2.51
C LEU A 374 -5.49 24.40 -2.43
N GLU A 375 -4.46 24.45 -1.59
CA GLU A 375 -3.54 25.59 -1.45
C GLU A 375 -2.55 25.71 -2.61
N SER A 376 -2.34 24.63 -3.38
CA SER A 376 -1.44 24.61 -4.54
C SER A 376 -2.09 25.05 -5.86
N LYS A 377 -3.37 25.42 -5.80
CA LYS A 377 -4.14 25.94 -6.93
C LYS A 377 -3.95 27.44 -7.04
#